data_AF-A0A8J3TGS0-F1
#
_entry.id   AF-A0A8J3TGS0-F1
#
_cell.length_a   1.000
_cell.length_b   1.000
_cell.length_c   1.000
_cell.angle_alpha   90.00
_cell.angle_beta   90.00
_cell.angle_gamma   90.00
#
_symmetry.space_group_name_H-M   'P 1'
#
loop_
_entity.id
_entity.type
_entity.pdbx_description
1 polymer ?
#
loop_
_entity_poly.entity_id
_entity_poly.type
_entity_poly.pdbx_seq_one_letter_code
_entity_poly.pdbx_strand_id
1 'polypeptide(L)'
;MTQTVSSTLEPRPDVVASIAELGRQLHSLRVWMGKPSFRTLEAEAARIRNNGDAISALPRSTAADAERGRHLPRLESVEAFVRACGVSDPEDIERWRMAWRRAATDGKSAAPTDIADRSHPSGTDSDPGRIESESSSVGFSTAERLAAMPVRKAADVLTAMLVPDAVVILAAMDAAAASRRLRAMPPEKAATVLAEMDELLAIERIQPMEPTAVGALFEHMTPQRLAELVTESKDVPPKWVAMALAAIPAERAGAVLLELPTLHVMAILTVMPADRAKAVLAQMPTQPAMKVLAQLSPDQAAAALTELPAQQAMAVLRELPIEQAADVLAQLPPQQVAILLATLPAGHAAAISAKLPPQQATAVLARLSAPRAMAVLNELPTPQAAILLTELPTPRVMAVLAVMPTEQSAEFLANMPHAARERIRAELQLQDRS
;
A
#
# COMPACT_ATOMS: atom_id res chain seq x y z
N MET A 1 -45.82 -34.63 11.33
CA MET A 1 -45.67 -33.38 10.56
C MET A 1 -44.18 -33.08 10.44
N THR A 2 -43.56 -33.63 9.40
CA THR A 2 -42.15 -33.44 9.04
C THR A 2 -42.03 -32.14 8.24
N GLN A 3 -41.56 -31.05 8.86
CA GLN A 3 -41.20 -29.85 8.13
C GLN A 3 -39.89 -30.08 7.39
N THR A 4 -39.99 -30.18 6.07
CA THR A 4 -38.90 -30.15 5.11
C THR A 4 -38.19 -28.79 5.16
N VAL A 5 -36.93 -28.81 5.58
CA VAL A 5 -35.98 -27.71 5.41
C VAL A 5 -35.67 -27.60 3.92
N SER A 6 -36.43 -26.80 3.18
CA SER A 6 -36.11 -26.48 1.79
C SER A 6 -34.88 -25.59 1.76
N SER A 7 -33.75 -26.15 1.30
CA SER A 7 -32.44 -25.50 1.33
C SER A 7 -32.39 -24.23 0.47
N THR A 8 -31.89 -23.13 1.04
CA THR A 8 -31.74 -21.82 0.38
C THR A 8 -30.64 -21.80 -0.70
N LEU A 9 -29.92 -22.90 -0.90
CA LEU A 9 -28.75 -23.02 -1.77
C LEU A 9 -29.00 -23.85 -3.03
N GLU A 10 -30.16 -24.51 -3.13
CA GLU A 10 -30.51 -25.33 -4.28
C GLU A 10 -30.72 -24.43 -5.52
N PRO A 11 -30.03 -24.69 -6.65
CA PRO A 11 -30.21 -23.91 -7.85
C PRO A 11 -31.63 -24.10 -8.40
N ARG A 12 -32.35 -22.99 -8.59
CA ARG A 12 -33.73 -22.98 -9.08
C ARG A 12 -33.78 -22.26 -10.43
N PRO A 13 -33.51 -22.95 -11.55
CA PRO A 13 -33.61 -22.33 -12.88
C PRO A 13 -35.04 -21.84 -13.18
N ASP A 14 -36.06 -22.46 -12.58
CA ASP A 14 -37.47 -22.16 -12.82
C ASP A 14 -37.91 -20.76 -12.39
N VAL A 15 -37.23 -20.15 -11.41
CA VAL A 15 -37.57 -18.79 -10.92
C VAL A 15 -36.90 -17.66 -11.69
N VAL A 16 -36.08 -17.98 -12.70
CA VAL A 16 -35.37 -16.98 -13.51
C VAL A 16 -36.36 -16.18 -14.35
N ALA A 17 -36.50 -14.90 -14.02
CA ALA A 17 -37.28 -13.92 -14.77
C ALA A 17 -36.42 -12.86 -15.48
N SER A 18 -35.18 -12.62 -15.05
CA SER A 18 -34.31 -11.57 -15.60
C SER A 18 -32.87 -12.02 -15.82
N ILE A 19 -32.08 -11.24 -16.57
CA ILE A 19 -30.65 -11.49 -16.83
C ILE A 19 -29.84 -11.54 -15.51
N ALA A 20 -30.16 -10.66 -14.57
CA ALA A 20 -29.53 -10.65 -13.25
C ALA A 20 -29.88 -11.88 -12.42
N GLU A 21 -31.13 -12.36 -12.50
CA GLU A 21 -31.56 -13.59 -11.83
C GLU A 21 -30.91 -14.83 -12.47
N LEU A 22 -30.74 -14.84 -13.80
CA LEU A 22 -30.01 -15.90 -14.48
C LEU A 22 -28.56 -15.99 -13.98
N GLY A 23 -27.87 -14.85 -13.85
CA GLY A 23 -26.51 -14.81 -13.31
C GLY A 23 -26.42 -15.30 -11.87
N ARG A 24 -27.39 -14.91 -11.02
CA ARG A 24 -27.50 -15.40 -9.64
C ARG A 24 -27.70 -16.91 -9.57
N GLN A 25 -28.59 -17.46 -10.39
CA GLN A 25 -28.83 -18.91 -10.39
C GLN A 25 -27.61 -19.67 -10.90
N LEU A 26 -26.89 -19.17 -11.92
CA LEU A 26 -25.63 -19.77 -12.38
C LEU A 26 -24.55 -19.76 -11.28
N HIS A 27 -24.48 -18.66 -10.51
CA HIS A 27 -23.63 -18.59 -9.33
C HIS A 27 -24.04 -19.62 -8.26
N SER A 28 -25.33 -19.72 -7.93
CA SER A 28 -25.85 -20.72 -7.01
C SER A 28 -25.54 -22.15 -7.46
N LEU A 29 -25.65 -22.44 -8.76
CA LEU A 29 -25.26 -23.73 -9.34
C LEU A 29 -23.77 -24.02 -9.12
N ARG A 30 -22.90 -23.03 -9.37
CA ARG A 30 -21.45 -23.21 -9.14
C ARG A 30 -21.14 -23.40 -7.66
N VAL A 31 -21.82 -22.67 -6.77
CA VAL A 31 -21.66 -22.83 -5.31
C VAL A 31 -22.14 -24.20 -4.84
N TRP A 32 -23.29 -24.66 -5.34
CA TRP A 32 -23.86 -25.99 -5.05
C TRP A 32 -22.91 -27.11 -5.44
N MET A 33 -22.20 -26.96 -6.57
CA MET A 33 -21.23 -27.92 -7.08
C MET A 33 -19.83 -27.82 -6.45
N GLY A 34 -19.69 -27.11 -5.33
CA GLY A 34 -18.43 -27.03 -4.56
C GLY A 34 -17.51 -25.88 -4.97
N LYS A 35 -18.04 -24.82 -5.60
CA LYS A 35 -17.31 -23.60 -6.02
C LYS A 35 -16.07 -23.89 -6.90
N PRO A 36 -16.18 -24.65 -8.00
CA PRO A 36 -15.07 -24.79 -8.94
C PRO A 36 -14.62 -23.40 -9.44
N SER A 37 -13.31 -23.23 -9.62
CA SER A 37 -12.77 -21.98 -10.15
C SER A 37 -13.19 -21.80 -11.62
N PHE A 38 -13.26 -20.57 -12.12
CA PHE A 38 -13.56 -20.33 -13.54
C PHE A 38 -12.53 -20.96 -14.49
N ARG A 39 -11.28 -21.12 -14.03
CA ARG A 39 -10.23 -21.86 -14.75
C ARG A 39 -10.50 -23.36 -14.79
N THR A 40 -11.05 -23.90 -13.70
CA THR A 40 -11.49 -25.30 -13.61
C THR A 40 -12.69 -25.54 -14.54
N LEU A 41 -13.66 -24.62 -14.58
CA LEU A 41 -14.81 -24.71 -15.49
C LEU A 41 -14.40 -24.60 -16.96
N GLU A 42 -13.47 -23.71 -17.30
CA GLU A 42 -12.90 -23.62 -18.65
C GLU A 42 -12.16 -24.90 -19.06
N ALA A 43 -11.38 -25.48 -18.15
CA ALA A 43 -10.68 -26.75 -18.38
C ALA A 43 -11.66 -27.93 -18.53
N GLU A 44 -12.72 -27.99 -17.72
CA GLU A 44 -13.73 -29.05 -17.79
C GLU A 44 -14.60 -28.92 -19.04
N ALA A 45 -14.98 -27.69 -19.43
CA ALA A 45 -15.64 -27.43 -20.71
C ALA A 45 -14.74 -27.80 -21.90
N ALA A 46 -13.42 -27.56 -21.82
CA ALA A 46 -12.49 -28.02 -22.84
C ALA A 46 -12.39 -29.55 -22.89
N ARG A 47 -12.44 -30.23 -21.72
CA ARG A 47 -12.40 -31.70 -21.62
C ARG A 47 -13.63 -32.36 -22.22
N ILE A 48 -14.83 -31.88 -21.87
CA ILE A 48 -16.11 -32.39 -22.39
C ILE A 48 -16.17 -32.23 -23.92
N ARG A 49 -15.73 -31.06 -24.44
CA ARG A 49 -15.65 -30.80 -25.89
C ARG A 49 -14.72 -31.78 -26.61
N ASN A 50 -13.58 -32.12 -26.00
CA ASN A 50 -12.60 -33.03 -26.60
C ASN A 50 -13.06 -34.51 -26.55
N ASN A 51 -14.01 -34.84 -25.68
CA ASN A 51 -14.57 -36.19 -25.53
C ASN A 51 -15.73 -36.49 -26.50
N GLY A 52 -16.07 -35.58 -27.42
CA GLY A 52 -17.06 -35.81 -28.49
C GLY A 52 -18.43 -35.19 -28.25
N ASP A 53 -18.66 -34.53 -27.10
CA ASP A 53 -19.89 -33.80 -26.84
C ASP A 53 -19.83 -32.40 -27.49
N ALA A 54 -20.83 -32.08 -28.31
CA ALA A 54 -20.95 -30.80 -29.01
C ALA A 54 -21.34 -29.65 -28.05
N ILE A 55 -20.40 -29.23 -27.21
CA ILE A 55 -20.51 -28.00 -26.40
C ILE A 55 -19.66 -26.87 -26.98
N SER A 56 -20.18 -25.65 -26.87
CA SER A 56 -19.48 -24.44 -27.28
C SER A 56 -18.33 -24.13 -26.33
N ALA A 57 -17.34 -23.37 -26.81
CA ALA A 57 -16.22 -22.96 -25.98
C ALA A 57 -16.71 -22.02 -24.87
N LEU A 58 -16.22 -22.25 -23.64
CA LEU A 58 -16.51 -21.43 -22.48
C LEU A 58 -15.22 -20.76 -21.97
N PRO A 59 -14.84 -19.58 -22.51
CA PRO A 59 -13.72 -18.82 -21.98
C PRO A 59 -13.95 -18.43 -20.52
N ARG A 60 -12.88 -18.37 -19.72
CA ARG A 60 -12.94 -17.94 -18.30
C ARG A 60 -13.64 -16.59 -18.10
N SER A 61 -13.44 -15.65 -19.02
CA SER A 61 -14.04 -14.32 -18.96
C SER A 61 -15.54 -14.39 -19.19
N THR A 62 -15.99 -15.22 -20.14
CA THR A 62 -17.40 -15.46 -20.45
C THR A 62 -18.12 -16.16 -19.31
N ALA A 63 -17.49 -17.15 -18.66
CA ALA A 63 -18.04 -17.80 -17.47
C ALA A 63 -18.20 -16.81 -16.31
N ALA A 64 -17.18 -15.96 -16.08
CA ALA A 64 -17.24 -14.93 -15.05
C ALA A 64 -18.27 -13.84 -15.37
N ASP A 65 -18.42 -13.44 -16.64
CA ASP A 65 -19.42 -12.45 -17.05
C ASP A 65 -20.86 -13.01 -16.99
N ALA A 66 -21.04 -14.31 -17.21
CA ALA A 66 -22.34 -14.96 -17.07
C ALA A 66 -22.88 -14.92 -15.64
N GLU A 67 -22.03 -15.13 -14.63
CA GLU A 67 -22.45 -15.02 -13.21
C GLU A 67 -22.81 -13.60 -12.79
N ARG A 68 -22.17 -12.60 -13.42
CA ARG A 68 -22.38 -11.20 -13.06
C ARG A 68 -23.76 -10.67 -13.48
N GLY A 69 -24.46 -11.36 -14.39
CA GLY A 69 -25.83 -11.04 -14.76
C GLY A 69 -26.03 -9.65 -15.38
N ARG A 70 -24.95 -9.03 -15.90
CA ARG A 70 -24.96 -7.68 -16.49
C ARG A 70 -25.41 -7.64 -17.95
N HIS A 71 -25.12 -8.71 -18.69
CA HIS A 71 -25.45 -8.85 -20.11
C HIS A 71 -25.96 -10.27 -20.32
N LEU A 72 -26.91 -10.45 -21.25
CA LEU A 72 -27.45 -11.77 -21.57
C LEU A 72 -26.34 -12.62 -22.22
N PRO A 73 -25.88 -13.71 -21.58
CA PRO A 73 -24.87 -14.60 -22.18
C PRO A 73 -25.47 -15.31 -23.40
N ARG A 74 -24.65 -15.87 -24.29
CA ARG A 74 -25.18 -16.73 -25.36
C ARG A 74 -25.76 -18.01 -24.74
N LEU A 75 -26.84 -18.54 -25.32
CA LEU A 75 -27.47 -19.78 -24.85
C LEU A 75 -26.45 -20.94 -24.78
N GLU A 76 -25.61 -21.05 -25.80
CA GLU A 76 -24.54 -22.05 -25.86
C GLU A 76 -23.52 -21.93 -24.71
N SER A 77 -23.23 -20.70 -24.27
CA SER A 77 -22.31 -20.46 -23.16
C SER A 77 -22.94 -20.84 -21.82
N VAL A 78 -24.26 -20.66 -21.66
CA VAL A 78 -25.00 -21.12 -20.48
C VAL A 78 -25.03 -22.64 -20.43
N GLU A 79 -25.28 -23.32 -21.56
CA GLU A 79 -25.23 -24.78 -21.64
C GLU A 79 -23.84 -25.33 -21.33
N ALA A 80 -22.79 -24.73 -21.88
CA ALA A 80 -21.41 -25.12 -21.59
C ALA A 80 -21.06 -24.92 -20.11
N PHE A 81 -21.54 -23.84 -19.49
CA PHE A 81 -21.35 -23.55 -18.07
C PHE A 81 -22.05 -24.60 -17.18
N VAL A 82 -23.32 -24.88 -17.46
CA VAL A 82 -24.13 -25.85 -16.70
C VAL A 82 -23.53 -27.26 -16.79
N ARG A 83 -23.08 -27.67 -17.98
CA ARG A 83 -22.39 -28.95 -18.18
C ARG A 83 -21.01 -28.99 -17.52
N ALA A 84 -20.25 -27.90 -17.55
CA ALA A 84 -18.95 -27.80 -16.87
C ALA A 84 -19.10 -27.82 -15.33
N CYS A 85 -20.24 -27.40 -14.80
CA CYS A 85 -20.59 -27.57 -13.39
C CYS A 85 -20.98 -29.02 -13.04
N GLY A 86 -21.07 -29.93 -14.01
CA GLY A 86 -21.35 -31.35 -13.78
C GLY A 86 -22.83 -31.77 -13.92
N VAL A 87 -23.68 -30.90 -14.47
CA VAL A 87 -25.07 -31.27 -14.80
C VAL A 87 -25.10 -32.03 -16.12
N SER A 88 -25.43 -33.32 -16.08
CA SER A 88 -25.47 -34.20 -17.26
C SER A 88 -26.88 -34.66 -17.65
N ASP A 89 -27.88 -34.44 -16.79
CA ASP A 89 -29.28 -34.80 -17.08
C ASP A 89 -29.86 -33.89 -18.18
N PRO A 90 -30.35 -34.43 -19.31
CA PRO A 90 -31.00 -33.66 -20.36
C PRO A 90 -32.20 -32.82 -19.87
N GLU A 91 -32.97 -33.29 -18.89
CA GLU A 91 -34.13 -32.56 -18.38
C GLU A 91 -33.71 -31.29 -17.63
N ASP A 92 -32.68 -31.39 -16.79
CA ASP A 92 -32.15 -30.23 -16.06
C ASP A 92 -31.49 -29.22 -17.01
N ILE A 93 -30.78 -29.69 -18.03
CA ILE A 93 -30.21 -28.81 -19.06
C ILE A 93 -31.32 -28.02 -19.78
N GLU A 94 -32.47 -28.64 -20.08
CA GLU A 94 -33.59 -27.94 -20.70
C GLU A 94 -34.25 -26.94 -19.74
N ARG A 95 -34.28 -27.20 -18.42
CA ARG A 95 -34.73 -26.21 -17.42
C ARG A 95 -33.84 -24.95 -17.43
N TRP A 96 -32.53 -25.11 -17.57
CA TRP A 96 -31.59 -24.00 -17.73
C TRP A 96 -31.75 -23.26 -19.07
N ARG A 97 -32.06 -23.96 -20.16
CA ARG A 97 -32.41 -23.31 -21.44
C ARG A 97 -33.68 -22.48 -21.33
N MET A 98 -34.70 -22.99 -20.65
CA MET A 98 -35.94 -22.25 -20.40
C MET A 98 -35.71 -21.04 -19.49
N ALA A 99 -34.83 -21.16 -18.49
CA ALA A 99 -34.39 -20.04 -17.65
C ALA A 99 -33.73 -18.93 -18.47
N TRP A 100 -32.84 -19.31 -19.38
CA TRP A 100 -32.24 -18.36 -20.33
C TRP A 100 -33.28 -17.72 -21.25
N ARG A 101 -34.22 -18.51 -21.80
CA ARG A 101 -35.30 -17.98 -22.67
C ARG A 101 -36.16 -16.96 -21.93
N ARG A 102 -36.51 -17.20 -20.66
CA ARG A 102 -37.24 -16.23 -19.82
C ARG A 102 -36.45 -14.94 -19.61
N ALA A 103 -35.17 -15.04 -19.28
CA ALA A 103 -34.29 -13.88 -19.15
C ALA A 103 -34.12 -13.10 -20.48
N ALA A 104 -34.14 -13.80 -21.62
CA ALA A 104 -34.00 -13.21 -22.94
C ALA A 104 -35.28 -12.48 -23.42
N THR A 105 -36.47 -12.97 -23.03
CA THR A 105 -37.74 -12.32 -23.34
C THR A 105 -37.92 -11.01 -22.58
N ASP A 106 -37.44 -10.92 -21.34
CA ASP A 106 -37.50 -9.70 -20.52
C ASP A 106 -36.45 -8.66 -20.96
N GLY A 107 -35.30 -9.10 -21.47
CA GLY A 107 -34.23 -8.22 -21.96
C GLY A 107 -34.50 -7.51 -23.30
N LYS A 108 -35.56 -7.89 -24.03
CA LYS A 108 -35.88 -7.30 -25.34
C LYS A 108 -36.66 -5.98 -25.28
N SER A 109 -37.05 -5.52 -24.09
CA SER A 109 -37.70 -4.20 -23.93
C SER A 109 -36.70 -3.04 -23.74
N ALA A 110 -35.39 -3.30 -23.82
CA ALA A 110 -34.36 -2.27 -23.73
C ALA A 110 -33.22 -2.54 -24.73
N ALA A 111 -33.38 -2.07 -25.97
CA ALA A 111 -32.27 -1.85 -26.88
C ALA A 111 -32.31 -0.39 -27.38
N PRO A 112 -31.22 0.39 -27.24
CA PRO A 112 -31.15 1.76 -27.73
C PRO A 112 -30.67 1.79 -29.19
N THR A 113 -31.27 2.63 -30.02
CA THR A 113 -30.65 3.11 -31.27
C THR A 113 -30.80 4.63 -31.31
N ASP A 114 -29.66 5.30 -31.30
CA ASP A 114 -29.50 6.74 -31.33
C ASP A 114 -29.36 7.20 -32.78
N ILE A 115 -30.34 7.93 -33.32
CA ILE A 115 -30.16 8.88 -34.43
C ILE A 115 -31.14 10.06 -34.24
N ALA A 116 -30.56 11.17 -33.76
CA ALA A 116 -30.78 12.58 -34.11
C ALA A 116 -32.14 13.06 -34.68
N ASP A 117 -32.75 13.98 -33.91
CA ASP A 117 -33.13 15.36 -34.29
C ASP A 117 -34.13 15.59 -35.44
N ARG A 118 -35.36 16.03 -35.09
CA ARG A 118 -35.91 17.38 -35.40
C ARG A 118 -37.43 17.53 -35.13
N SER A 119 -37.76 18.62 -34.43
CA SER A 119 -38.91 19.53 -34.62
C SER A 119 -40.35 19.16 -34.14
N HIS A 120 -40.85 20.02 -33.24
CA HIS A 120 -42.21 20.30 -32.76
C HIS A 120 -43.29 20.61 -33.86
N PRO A 121 -44.54 21.02 -33.50
CA PRO A 121 -45.60 20.39 -32.69
C PRO A 121 -46.98 20.44 -33.41
N SER A 122 -48.03 19.79 -32.86
CA SER A 122 -49.50 20.00 -33.03
C SER A 122 -50.16 18.67 -32.68
N GLY A 123 -51.21 18.49 -31.89
CA GLY A 123 -52.30 19.34 -31.45
C GLY A 123 -53.57 18.47 -31.46
N THR A 124 -54.41 18.61 -30.44
CA THR A 124 -55.85 18.25 -30.30
C THR A 124 -56.24 17.28 -29.18
N ASP A 125 -57.12 17.83 -28.35
CA ASP A 125 -57.98 17.28 -27.31
C ASP A 125 -58.67 15.95 -27.65
N SER A 126 -58.77 15.06 -26.66
CA SER A 126 -60.06 14.53 -26.19
C SER A 126 -59.90 13.84 -24.82
N ASP A 127 -60.87 14.14 -23.95
CA ASP A 127 -61.00 13.88 -22.51
C ASP A 127 -61.50 12.43 -22.19
N PRO A 128 -61.91 12.06 -20.97
CA PRO A 128 -61.16 11.21 -20.04
C PRO A 128 -61.85 9.86 -19.75
N GLY A 129 -61.06 8.82 -19.46
CA GLY A 129 -61.60 7.49 -19.18
C GLY A 129 -60.73 6.69 -18.24
N ARG A 130 -60.81 7.01 -16.94
CA ARG A 130 -60.71 6.09 -15.79
C ARG A 130 -59.91 4.80 -16.05
N ILE A 131 -58.62 4.82 -15.77
CA ILE A 131 -57.86 3.60 -15.43
C ILE A 131 -57.48 3.71 -13.98
N GLU A 132 -58.04 2.77 -13.22
CA GLU A 132 -57.72 2.50 -11.85
C GLU A 132 -56.22 2.22 -11.71
N SER A 133 -55.63 2.97 -10.79
CA SER A 133 -54.52 2.60 -9.92
C SER A 133 -54.08 1.13 -9.98
N GLU A 134 -53.08 0.82 -10.80
CA GLU A 134 -52.09 -0.21 -10.47
C GLU A 134 -50.70 0.38 -10.66
N SER A 135 -50.21 0.93 -9.55
CA SER A 135 -48.81 1.20 -9.29
C SER A 135 -47.97 -0.05 -9.56
N SER A 136 -47.38 -0.15 -10.75
CA SER A 136 -46.25 -1.05 -11.01
C SER A 136 -45.03 -0.49 -10.25
N SER A 137 -44.86 -0.94 -9.01
CA SER A 137 -43.69 -0.62 -8.20
C SER A 137 -42.43 -1.21 -8.87
N VAL A 138 -41.70 -0.38 -9.61
CA VAL A 138 -40.31 -0.65 -9.97
C VAL A 138 -39.54 -0.75 -8.65
N GLY A 139 -39.26 -1.98 -8.22
CA GLY A 139 -38.65 -2.24 -6.92
C GLY A 139 -37.21 -1.75 -6.91
N PHE A 140 -36.96 -0.54 -6.41
CA PHE A 140 -35.61 -0.02 -6.18
C PHE A 140 -34.77 -1.03 -5.39
N SER A 141 -33.57 -1.32 -5.88
CA SER A 141 -32.63 -2.19 -5.16
C SER A 141 -32.37 -1.63 -3.76
N THR A 142 -32.06 -2.48 -2.78
CA THR A 142 -31.73 -2.02 -1.42
C THR A 142 -30.55 -1.06 -1.44
N ALA A 143 -29.60 -1.26 -2.36
CA ALA A 143 -28.49 -0.36 -2.63
C ALA A 143 -28.96 1.00 -3.14
N GLU A 144 -29.84 1.07 -4.14
CA GLU A 144 -30.39 2.36 -4.63
C GLU A 144 -31.18 3.10 -3.57
N ARG A 145 -32.00 2.40 -2.78
CA ARG A 145 -32.75 3.01 -1.68
C ARG A 145 -31.82 3.61 -0.64
N LEU A 146 -30.79 2.87 -0.23
CA LEU A 146 -29.80 3.36 0.71
C LEU A 146 -28.92 4.46 0.09
N ALA A 147 -28.67 4.44 -1.22
CA ALA A 147 -27.94 5.46 -1.98
C ALA A 147 -28.72 6.79 -2.08
N ALA A 148 -30.05 6.73 -2.16
CA ALA A 148 -30.94 7.90 -2.15
C ALA A 148 -31.25 8.43 -0.73
N MET A 149 -31.07 7.61 0.31
CA MET A 149 -31.28 8.02 1.70
C MET A 149 -30.20 8.99 2.21
N PRO A 150 -30.51 9.83 3.22
CA PRO A 150 -29.52 10.67 3.91
C PRO A 150 -28.36 9.83 4.44
N VAL A 151 -27.12 10.32 4.23
CA VAL A 151 -25.89 9.55 4.45
C VAL A 151 -25.80 8.95 5.85
N ARG A 152 -26.12 9.71 6.90
CA ARG A 152 -26.09 9.22 8.30
C ARG A 152 -27.08 8.09 8.52
N LYS A 153 -28.33 8.26 8.09
CA LYS A 153 -29.38 7.25 8.25
C LYS A 153 -29.05 5.96 7.47
N ALA A 154 -28.49 6.09 6.27
CA ALA A 154 -28.03 4.95 5.50
C ALA A 154 -26.85 4.24 6.19
N ALA A 155 -25.91 5.00 6.78
CA ALA A 155 -24.81 4.46 7.55
C ALA A 155 -25.27 3.73 8.82
N ASP A 156 -26.26 4.25 9.54
CA ASP A 156 -26.84 3.58 10.71
C ASP A 156 -27.44 2.22 10.34
N VAL A 157 -28.17 2.17 9.21
CA VAL A 157 -28.75 0.93 8.69
C VAL A 157 -27.65 -0.07 8.29
N LEU A 158 -26.62 0.37 7.57
CA LEU A 158 -25.47 -0.48 7.21
C LEU A 158 -24.68 -0.96 8.42
N THR A 159 -24.60 -0.14 9.48
CA THR A 159 -23.91 -0.49 10.72
C THR A 159 -24.63 -1.60 11.47
N ALA A 160 -25.97 -1.57 11.47
CA ALA A 160 -26.81 -2.60 12.09
C ALA A 160 -26.88 -3.92 11.30
N MET A 161 -26.45 -3.93 10.04
CA MET A 161 -26.44 -5.12 9.19
C MET A 161 -25.29 -6.09 9.53
N LEU A 162 -25.47 -7.34 9.11
CA LEU A 162 -24.37 -8.30 9.06
C LEU A 162 -23.34 -7.85 8.03
N VAL A 163 -22.07 -8.13 8.30
CA VAL A 163 -20.95 -7.66 7.46
C VAL A 163 -21.09 -8.11 6.00
N PRO A 164 -21.43 -9.39 5.68
CA PRO A 164 -21.58 -9.82 4.29
C PRO A 164 -22.70 -9.07 3.54
N ASP A 165 -23.81 -8.77 4.20
CA ASP A 165 -24.93 -8.04 3.59
C ASP A 165 -24.54 -6.58 3.29
N ALA A 166 -23.83 -5.94 4.23
CA ALA A 166 -23.30 -4.60 4.04
C ALA A 166 -22.28 -4.55 2.90
N VAL A 167 -21.42 -5.56 2.76
CA VAL A 167 -20.47 -5.70 1.64
C VAL A 167 -21.20 -5.75 0.30
N VAL A 168 -22.21 -6.61 0.17
CA VAL A 168 -23.00 -6.76 -1.07
C VAL A 168 -23.69 -5.46 -1.45
N ILE A 169 -24.32 -4.79 -0.47
CA ILE A 169 -25.03 -3.53 -0.69
C ILE A 169 -24.06 -2.42 -1.11
N LEU A 170 -22.92 -2.29 -0.42
CA LEU A 170 -21.92 -1.28 -0.75
C LEU A 170 -21.22 -1.57 -2.08
N ALA A 171 -21.04 -2.83 -2.46
CA ALA A 171 -20.50 -3.24 -3.76
C ALA A 171 -21.42 -2.81 -4.93
N ALA A 172 -22.74 -2.88 -4.72
CA ALA A 172 -23.74 -2.49 -5.71
C ALA A 172 -23.97 -0.97 -5.84
N MET A 173 -23.45 -0.16 -4.90
CA MET A 173 -23.51 1.31 -4.98
C MET A 173 -22.42 1.88 -5.91
N ASP A 174 -22.61 3.13 -6.35
CA ASP A 174 -21.51 3.90 -6.92
C ASP A 174 -20.43 4.22 -5.88
N ALA A 175 -19.17 4.33 -6.32
CA ALA A 175 -18.02 4.51 -5.42
C ALA A 175 -18.15 5.77 -4.53
N ALA A 176 -18.74 6.85 -5.04
CA ALA A 176 -18.91 8.09 -4.30
C ALA A 176 -20.01 7.98 -3.23
N ALA A 177 -21.11 7.29 -3.51
CA ALA A 177 -22.17 7.01 -2.54
C ALA A 177 -21.70 6.04 -1.46
N ALA A 178 -20.98 4.98 -1.83
CA ALA A 178 -20.41 4.01 -0.90
C ALA A 178 -19.39 4.67 0.04
N SER A 179 -18.44 5.45 -0.50
CA SER A 179 -17.41 6.13 0.29
C SER A 179 -17.98 7.10 1.32
N ARG A 180 -19.02 7.87 0.94
CA ARG A 180 -19.72 8.78 1.87
C ARG A 180 -20.37 8.03 3.03
N ARG A 181 -20.93 6.84 2.78
CA ARG A 181 -21.59 6.01 3.79
C ARG A 181 -20.58 5.31 4.69
N LEU A 182 -19.54 4.73 4.12
CA LEU A 182 -18.42 4.16 4.88
C LEU A 182 -17.80 5.19 5.83
N ARG A 183 -17.60 6.44 5.38
CA ARG A 183 -17.12 7.53 6.23
C ARG A 183 -18.07 7.90 7.38
N ALA A 184 -19.38 7.68 7.21
CA ALA A 184 -20.38 8.00 8.21
C ALA A 184 -20.68 6.84 9.16
N MET A 185 -20.23 5.63 8.85
CA MET A 185 -20.29 4.46 9.74
C MET A 185 -19.23 4.58 10.85
N PRO A 186 -19.41 3.88 11.98
CA PRO A 186 -18.33 3.71 12.95
C PRO A 186 -17.10 3.08 12.30
N PRO A 187 -15.89 3.61 12.56
CA PRO A 187 -14.69 3.24 11.82
C PRO A 187 -14.32 1.76 11.98
N GLU A 188 -14.54 1.17 13.16
CA GLU A 188 -14.37 -0.26 13.43
C GLU A 188 -15.22 -1.15 12.50
N LYS A 189 -16.51 -0.81 12.37
CA LYS A 189 -17.45 -1.57 11.54
C LYS A 189 -17.14 -1.38 10.07
N ALA A 190 -16.85 -0.14 9.64
CA ALA A 190 -16.47 0.17 8.28
C ALA A 190 -15.17 -0.53 7.86
N ALA A 191 -14.17 -0.58 8.74
CA ALA A 191 -12.92 -1.32 8.53
C ALA A 191 -13.18 -2.82 8.40
N THR A 192 -14.05 -3.39 9.23
CA THR A 192 -14.44 -4.81 9.13
C THR A 192 -15.13 -5.12 7.80
N VAL A 193 -16.04 -4.24 7.36
CA VAL A 193 -16.72 -4.37 6.06
C VAL A 193 -15.74 -4.27 4.90
N LEU A 194 -14.77 -3.35 4.96
CA LEU A 194 -13.72 -3.23 3.96
C LEU A 194 -12.76 -4.41 3.96
N ALA A 195 -12.47 -5.01 5.12
CA ALA A 195 -11.60 -6.17 5.22
C ALA A 195 -12.18 -7.39 4.50
N GLU A 196 -13.50 -7.55 4.49
CA GLU A 196 -14.23 -8.64 3.81
C GLU A 196 -14.45 -8.38 2.30
N MET A 197 -14.21 -7.15 1.83
CA MET A 197 -14.28 -6.84 0.40
C MET A 197 -13.05 -7.37 -0.34
N ASP A 198 -13.23 -7.71 -1.61
CA ASP A 198 -12.14 -7.89 -2.58
C ASP A 198 -11.24 -6.64 -2.63
N GLU A 199 -9.93 -6.82 -2.84
CA GLU A 199 -8.93 -5.76 -2.70
C GLU A 199 -9.20 -4.59 -3.65
N LEU A 200 -9.53 -4.89 -4.91
CA LEU A 200 -9.79 -3.88 -5.93
C LEU A 200 -11.06 -3.09 -5.61
N LEU A 201 -12.10 -3.80 -5.14
CA LEU A 201 -13.35 -3.17 -4.73
C LEU A 201 -13.15 -2.26 -3.52
N ALA A 202 -12.46 -2.74 -2.48
CA ALA A 202 -12.17 -1.95 -1.28
C ALA A 202 -11.45 -0.65 -1.63
N ILE A 203 -10.45 -0.72 -2.53
CA ILE A 203 -9.69 0.43 -3.01
C ILE A 203 -10.57 1.41 -3.78
N GLU A 204 -11.42 0.91 -4.69
CA GLU A 204 -12.40 1.73 -5.40
C GLU A 204 -13.33 2.49 -4.44
N ARG A 205 -13.70 1.89 -3.30
CA ARG A 205 -14.56 2.52 -2.30
C ARG A 205 -13.83 3.55 -1.42
N ILE A 206 -12.55 3.36 -1.13
CA ILE A 206 -11.77 4.29 -0.28
C ILE A 206 -11.07 5.39 -1.06
N GLN A 207 -10.77 5.20 -2.35
CA GLN A 207 -10.06 6.18 -3.18
C GLN A 207 -10.75 7.56 -3.24
N PRO A 208 -12.11 7.67 -3.29
CA PRO A 208 -12.79 8.96 -3.27
C PRO A 208 -12.76 9.66 -1.90
N MET A 209 -12.22 9.01 -0.85
CA MET A 209 -12.17 9.55 0.50
C MET A 209 -10.90 10.40 0.70
N GLU A 210 -11.00 11.37 1.60
CA GLU A 210 -9.83 12.10 2.10
C GLU A 210 -8.86 11.14 2.81
N PRO A 211 -7.54 11.26 2.60
CA PRO A 211 -6.55 10.34 3.18
C PRO A 211 -6.63 10.23 4.71
N THR A 212 -7.01 11.32 5.40
CA THR A 212 -7.19 11.31 6.86
C THR A 212 -8.36 10.44 7.31
N ALA A 213 -9.46 10.43 6.56
CA ALA A 213 -10.61 9.58 6.83
C ALA A 213 -10.28 8.10 6.57
N VAL A 214 -9.43 7.83 5.57
CA VAL A 214 -8.92 6.48 5.32
C VAL A 214 -8.00 6.02 6.44
N GLY A 215 -7.16 6.91 6.98
CA GLY A 215 -6.34 6.61 8.15
C GLY A 215 -7.17 6.08 9.33
N ALA A 216 -8.30 6.72 9.65
CA ALA A 216 -9.19 6.25 10.70
C ALA A 216 -9.74 4.84 10.45
N LEU A 217 -9.93 4.43 9.19
CA LEU A 217 -10.32 3.07 8.84
C LEU A 217 -9.15 2.10 8.97
N PHE A 218 -7.97 2.49 8.48
CA PHE A 218 -6.74 1.71 8.53
C PHE A 218 -6.31 1.40 9.97
N GLU A 219 -6.60 2.30 10.92
CA GLU A 219 -6.34 2.07 12.34
C GLU A 219 -7.01 0.80 12.89
N HIS A 220 -8.15 0.39 12.32
CA HIS A 220 -8.88 -0.81 12.74
C HIS A 220 -8.65 -2.04 11.85
N MET A 221 -7.77 -1.94 10.85
CA MET A 221 -7.41 -3.06 9.97
C MET A 221 -6.07 -3.69 10.41
N THR A 222 -5.87 -4.95 10.04
CA THR A 222 -4.59 -5.64 10.26
C THR A 222 -3.51 -5.09 9.32
N PRO A 223 -2.24 -5.03 9.75
CA PRO A 223 -1.15 -4.57 8.88
C PRO A 223 -1.02 -5.39 7.59
N GLN A 224 -1.24 -6.71 7.65
CA GLN A 224 -1.21 -7.57 6.47
C GLN A 224 -2.30 -7.18 5.46
N ARG A 225 -3.53 -6.96 5.92
CA ARG A 225 -4.64 -6.59 5.03
C ARG A 225 -4.37 -5.25 4.35
N LEU A 226 -3.80 -4.29 5.08
CA LEU A 226 -3.43 -3.00 4.51
C LEU A 226 -2.32 -3.12 3.47
N ALA A 227 -1.33 -3.98 3.74
CA ALA A 227 -0.27 -4.25 2.78
C ALA A 227 -0.82 -4.87 1.50
N GLU A 228 -1.70 -5.87 1.60
CA GLU A 228 -2.38 -6.51 0.45
C GLU A 228 -3.13 -5.48 -0.40
N LEU A 229 -3.92 -4.60 0.22
CA LEU A 229 -4.63 -3.53 -0.48
C LEU A 229 -3.66 -2.59 -1.22
N VAL A 230 -2.56 -2.20 -0.59
CA VAL A 230 -1.60 -1.28 -1.20
C VAL A 230 -0.79 -1.96 -2.32
N THR A 231 -0.50 -3.26 -2.22
CA THR A 231 0.33 -3.97 -3.21
C THR A 231 -0.44 -4.40 -4.46
N GLU A 232 -1.70 -4.80 -4.33
CA GLU A 232 -2.46 -5.37 -5.46
C GLU A 232 -2.99 -4.29 -6.42
N SER A 233 -3.11 -3.04 -5.97
CA SER A 233 -3.54 -1.96 -6.85
C SER A 233 -2.40 -1.27 -7.57
N LYS A 234 -2.42 -1.37 -8.89
CA LYS A 234 -1.50 -0.65 -9.78
C LYS A 234 -1.75 0.86 -9.85
N ASP A 235 -2.92 1.31 -9.40
CA ASP A 235 -3.41 2.67 -9.67
C ASP A 235 -3.44 3.57 -8.42
N VAL A 236 -3.06 3.06 -7.24
CA VAL A 236 -3.02 3.90 -6.02
C VAL A 236 -1.72 4.71 -5.98
N PRO A 237 -1.78 6.06 -6.00
CA PRO A 237 -0.58 6.88 -5.95
C PRO A 237 0.16 6.71 -4.60
N PRO A 238 1.49 6.56 -4.58
CA PRO A 238 2.27 6.45 -3.33
C PRO A 238 2.03 7.61 -2.36
N LYS A 239 1.80 8.82 -2.90
CA LYS A 239 1.47 10.02 -2.12
C LYS A 239 0.17 9.86 -1.33
N TRP A 240 -0.85 9.23 -1.93
CA TRP A 240 -2.12 9.02 -1.26
C TRP A 240 -1.96 8.02 -0.10
N VAL A 241 -1.24 6.92 -0.32
CA VAL A 241 -0.92 5.93 0.73
C VAL A 241 -0.11 6.58 1.85
N ALA A 242 0.90 7.38 1.50
CA ALA A 242 1.71 8.09 2.48
C ALA A 242 0.87 9.03 3.36
N MET A 243 -0.09 9.75 2.77
CA MET A 243 -1.00 10.61 3.54
C MET A 243 -1.97 9.82 4.43
N ALA A 244 -2.47 8.67 3.97
CA ALA A 244 -3.33 7.79 4.76
C ALA A 244 -2.56 7.16 5.94
N LEU A 245 -1.35 6.65 5.70
CA LEU A 245 -0.47 6.14 6.76
C LEU A 245 0.01 7.25 7.69
N ALA A 246 0.20 8.47 7.19
CA ALA A 246 0.51 9.62 8.01
C ALA A 246 -0.66 10.06 8.91
N ALA A 247 -1.86 9.50 8.77
CA ALA A 247 -3.00 9.77 9.65
C ALA A 247 -3.16 8.74 10.78
N ILE A 248 -2.45 7.61 10.75
CA ILE A 248 -2.47 6.59 11.83
C ILE A 248 -1.28 6.74 12.79
N PRO A 249 -1.28 6.05 13.96
CA PRO A 249 -0.12 6.02 14.85
C PRO A 249 1.13 5.48 14.15
N ALA A 250 2.30 6.07 14.46
CA ALA A 250 3.57 5.75 13.79
C ALA A 250 3.97 4.27 13.95
N GLU A 251 3.64 3.66 15.09
CA GLU A 251 3.86 2.24 15.36
C GLU A 251 3.09 1.35 14.37
N ARG A 252 1.81 1.68 14.11
CA ARG A 252 0.98 0.93 13.16
C ARG A 252 1.42 1.17 11.72
N ALA A 253 1.73 2.41 11.36
CA ALA A 253 2.28 2.72 10.04
C ALA A 253 3.59 1.95 9.80
N GLY A 254 4.48 1.88 10.81
CA GLY A 254 5.69 1.06 10.77
C GLY A 254 5.38 -0.40 10.52
N ALA A 255 4.42 -0.98 11.25
CA ALA A 255 3.99 -2.37 11.04
C ALA A 255 3.48 -2.63 9.60
N VAL A 256 2.71 -1.71 9.03
CA VAL A 256 2.24 -1.84 7.63
C VAL A 256 3.42 -1.78 6.66
N LEU A 257 4.35 -0.84 6.84
CA LEU A 257 5.53 -0.74 5.98
C LEU A 257 6.43 -1.97 6.05
N LEU A 258 6.42 -2.72 7.16
CA LEU A 258 7.19 -3.97 7.27
C LEU A 258 6.63 -5.12 6.44
N GLU A 259 5.33 -5.12 6.18
CA GLU A 259 4.65 -6.11 5.34
C GLU A 259 4.76 -5.77 3.85
N LEU A 260 5.12 -4.53 3.51
CA LEU A 260 5.24 -4.07 2.12
C LEU A 260 6.60 -4.43 1.49
N PRO A 261 6.65 -4.64 0.16
CA PRO A 261 7.90 -4.75 -0.57
C PRO A 261 8.73 -3.45 -0.44
N THR A 262 10.06 -3.57 -0.30
CA THR A 262 10.97 -2.44 -0.06
C THR A 262 10.78 -1.27 -1.04
N LEU A 263 10.51 -1.57 -2.32
CA LEU A 263 10.29 -0.54 -3.35
C LEU A 263 9.05 0.33 -3.05
N HIS A 264 7.96 -0.27 -2.55
CA HIS A 264 6.77 0.48 -2.15
C HIS A 264 7.03 1.33 -0.91
N VAL A 265 7.74 0.75 0.08
CA VAL A 265 8.13 1.46 1.30
C VAL A 265 8.91 2.73 0.98
N MET A 266 9.86 2.66 0.05
CA MET A 266 10.60 3.81 -0.41
C MET A 266 9.71 4.85 -1.11
N ALA A 267 8.88 4.41 -2.06
CA ALA A 267 7.98 5.31 -2.77
C ALA A 267 7.03 6.04 -1.82
N ILE A 268 6.63 5.40 -0.72
CA ILE A 268 5.80 5.98 0.33
C ILE A 268 6.59 6.95 1.22
N LEU A 269 7.76 6.54 1.74
CA LEU A 269 8.55 7.37 2.65
C LEU A 269 9.12 8.63 1.97
N THR A 270 9.43 8.56 0.68
CA THR A 270 9.94 9.70 -0.10
C THR A 270 8.93 10.83 -0.25
N VAL A 271 7.63 10.51 -0.28
CA VAL A 271 6.53 11.48 -0.43
C VAL A 271 5.78 11.74 0.89
N MET A 272 6.09 10.99 1.94
CA MET A 272 5.55 11.18 3.28
C MET A 272 6.11 12.46 3.90
N PRO A 273 5.31 13.23 4.68
CA PRO A 273 5.83 14.37 5.44
C PRO A 273 7.01 13.94 6.31
N ALA A 274 8.11 14.70 6.28
CA ALA A 274 9.37 14.32 6.92
C ALA A 274 9.19 13.92 8.39
N ASP A 275 8.46 14.72 9.18
CA ASP A 275 8.21 14.45 10.61
C ASP A 275 7.47 13.12 10.85
N ARG A 276 6.61 12.70 9.92
CA ARG A 276 5.92 11.41 10.00
C ARG A 276 6.81 10.27 9.54
N ALA A 277 7.55 10.42 8.45
CA ALA A 277 8.52 9.43 7.99
C ALA A 277 9.55 9.11 9.09
N LYS A 278 10.06 10.16 9.75
CA LYS A 278 10.97 10.06 10.91
C LYS A 278 10.36 9.25 12.06
N ALA A 279 9.15 9.61 12.48
CA ALA A 279 8.47 8.92 13.56
C ALA A 279 8.21 7.44 13.24
N VAL A 280 7.85 7.13 11.99
CA VAL A 280 7.64 5.74 11.55
C VAL A 280 8.94 4.94 11.54
N LEU A 281 10.02 5.51 11.01
CA LEU A 281 11.34 4.87 10.97
C LEU A 281 11.87 4.56 12.38
N ALA A 282 11.62 5.43 13.36
CA ALA A 282 12.02 5.19 14.76
C ALA A 282 11.30 3.99 15.41
N GLN A 283 10.10 3.64 14.91
CA GLN A 283 9.32 2.48 15.38
C GLN A 283 9.68 1.19 14.64
N MET A 284 10.42 1.27 13.53
CA MET A 284 10.81 0.08 12.77
C MET A 284 11.96 -0.65 13.47
N PRO A 285 11.99 -2.00 13.42
CA PRO A 285 13.16 -2.76 13.82
C PRO A 285 14.38 -2.36 12.97
N THR A 286 15.56 -2.48 13.57
CA THR A 286 16.82 -1.99 12.98
C THR A 286 17.11 -2.57 11.59
N GLN A 287 16.88 -3.87 11.39
CA GLN A 287 17.19 -4.57 10.14
C GLN A 287 16.34 -4.07 8.93
N PRO A 288 15.00 -3.99 9.03
CA PRO A 288 14.18 -3.34 8.02
C PRO A 288 14.53 -1.87 7.79
N ALA A 289 14.72 -1.08 8.85
CA ALA A 289 15.08 0.32 8.74
C ALA A 289 16.39 0.50 7.94
N MET A 290 17.39 -0.35 8.18
CA MET A 290 18.63 -0.38 7.40
C MET A 290 18.41 -0.62 5.92
N LYS A 291 17.62 -1.64 5.55
CA LYS A 291 17.35 -1.96 4.14
C LYS A 291 16.69 -0.80 3.41
N VAL A 292 15.81 -0.08 4.09
CA VAL A 292 15.15 1.11 3.56
C VAL A 292 16.15 2.25 3.42
N LEU A 293 16.90 2.57 4.48
CA LEU A 293 17.89 3.65 4.48
C LEU A 293 19.00 3.47 3.43
N ALA A 294 19.45 2.24 3.20
CA ALA A 294 20.46 1.92 2.20
C ALA A 294 20.00 2.18 0.75
N GLN A 295 18.71 2.32 0.52
CA GLN A 295 18.15 2.59 -0.81
C GLN A 295 17.66 4.04 -0.98
N LEU A 296 17.51 4.80 0.12
CA LEU A 296 17.14 6.22 0.05
C LEU A 296 18.29 7.08 -0.49
N SER A 297 17.98 8.29 -0.95
CA SER A 297 19.02 9.25 -1.29
C SER A 297 19.81 9.67 -0.04
N PRO A 298 21.08 10.11 -0.16
CA PRO A 298 21.90 10.51 0.99
C PRO A 298 21.22 11.57 1.86
N ASP A 299 20.55 12.56 1.25
CA ASP A 299 19.84 13.62 1.97
C ASP A 299 18.67 13.09 2.81
N GLN A 300 17.91 12.14 2.26
CA GLN A 300 16.77 11.52 2.95
C GLN A 300 17.23 10.60 4.07
N ALA A 301 18.27 9.81 3.83
CA ALA A 301 18.87 8.95 4.85
C ALA A 301 19.47 9.78 5.99
N ALA A 302 20.08 10.93 5.69
CA ALA A 302 20.62 11.84 6.68
C ALA A 302 19.51 12.42 7.57
N ALA A 303 18.43 12.94 6.95
CA ALA A 303 17.26 13.45 7.67
C ALA A 303 16.56 12.39 8.53
N ALA A 304 16.61 11.12 8.13
CA ALA A 304 16.12 10.00 8.93
C ALA A 304 17.06 9.67 10.10
N LEU A 305 18.38 9.62 9.88
CA LEU A 305 19.37 9.32 10.91
C LEU A 305 19.36 10.31 12.08
N THR A 306 19.02 11.58 11.85
CA THR A 306 18.93 12.59 12.93
C THR A 306 17.87 12.29 13.97
N GLU A 307 16.88 11.47 13.62
CA GLU A 307 15.66 11.29 14.42
C GLU A 307 15.55 9.87 14.97
N LEU A 308 16.41 8.97 14.49
CA LEU A 308 16.56 7.65 15.07
C LEU A 308 17.19 7.76 16.46
N PRO A 309 16.76 6.91 17.42
CA PRO A 309 17.47 6.73 18.68
C PRO A 309 18.95 6.44 18.42
N ALA A 310 19.84 7.02 19.22
CA ALA A 310 21.30 6.91 19.01
C ALA A 310 21.77 5.46 18.82
N GLN A 311 21.20 4.52 19.57
CA GLN A 311 21.52 3.08 19.44
C GLN A 311 21.14 2.51 18.06
N GLN A 312 19.99 2.88 17.51
CA GLN A 312 19.55 2.44 16.18
C GLN A 312 20.37 3.11 15.09
N ALA A 313 20.61 4.43 15.17
CA ALA A 313 21.45 5.16 14.23
C ALA A 313 22.87 4.55 14.17
N MET A 314 23.43 4.17 15.31
CA MET A 314 24.72 3.47 15.38
C MET A 314 24.68 2.09 14.72
N ALA A 315 23.64 1.30 15.00
CA ALA A 315 23.50 -0.02 14.40
C ALA A 315 23.37 0.08 12.87
N VAL A 316 22.62 1.06 12.38
CA VAL A 316 22.52 1.36 10.94
C VAL A 316 23.89 1.74 10.36
N LEU A 317 24.61 2.67 10.97
CA LEU A 317 25.91 3.14 10.48
C LEU A 317 27.00 2.06 10.49
N ARG A 318 26.90 1.05 11.35
CA ARG A 318 27.86 -0.07 11.41
C ARG A 318 27.69 -1.08 10.27
N GLU A 319 26.48 -1.16 9.74
CA GLU A 319 26.11 -2.15 8.74
C GLU A 319 26.02 -1.55 7.34
N LEU A 320 25.85 -0.22 7.24
CA LEU A 320 25.94 0.49 5.97
C LEU A 320 27.36 0.38 5.37
N PRO A 321 27.48 0.24 4.04
CA PRO A 321 28.76 0.36 3.36
C PRO A 321 29.43 1.69 3.68
N ILE A 322 30.75 1.68 3.91
CA ILE A 322 31.53 2.85 4.34
C ILE A 322 31.32 4.07 3.42
N GLU A 323 31.21 3.86 2.11
CA GLU A 323 30.99 4.95 1.15
C GLU A 323 29.61 5.58 1.32
N GLN A 324 28.56 4.76 1.41
CA GLN A 324 27.20 5.26 1.66
C GLN A 324 27.10 5.94 3.03
N ALA A 325 27.71 5.36 4.07
CA ALA A 325 27.75 5.99 5.39
C ALA A 325 28.44 7.36 5.34
N ALA A 326 29.54 7.49 4.59
CA ALA A 326 30.22 8.76 4.40
C ALA A 326 29.36 9.76 3.63
N ASP A 327 28.70 9.36 2.55
CA ASP A 327 27.80 10.22 1.76
C ASP A 327 26.63 10.74 2.61
N VAL A 328 26.04 9.88 3.43
CA VAL A 328 24.94 10.24 4.32
C VAL A 328 25.42 11.17 5.44
N LEU A 329 26.54 10.85 6.09
CA LEU A 329 27.11 11.72 7.12
C LEU A 329 27.59 13.06 6.53
N ALA A 330 27.95 13.11 5.25
CA ALA A 330 28.34 14.34 4.57
C ALA A 330 27.19 15.36 4.52
N GLN A 331 25.94 14.91 4.48
CA GLN A 331 24.75 15.78 4.51
C GLN A 331 24.40 16.28 5.91
N LEU A 332 25.05 15.78 6.96
CA LEU A 332 24.76 16.14 8.34
C LEU A 332 25.64 17.28 8.87
N PRO A 333 25.13 18.09 9.83
CA PRO A 333 25.95 19.07 10.53
C PRO A 333 27.15 18.40 11.24
N PRO A 334 28.34 19.03 11.24
CA PRO A 334 29.56 18.41 11.78
C PRO A 334 29.47 18.11 13.28
N GLN A 335 28.64 18.83 14.03
CA GLN A 335 28.33 18.53 15.43
C GLN A 335 27.67 17.16 15.59
N GLN A 336 26.66 16.87 14.76
CA GLN A 336 25.93 15.60 14.83
C GLN A 336 26.82 14.43 14.40
N VAL A 337 27.60 14.62 13.33
CA VAL A 337 28.57 13.62 12.85
C VAL A 337 29.60 13.31 13.94
N ALA A 338 30.10 14.32 14.66
CA ALA A 338 31.02 14.10 15.77
C ALA A 338 30.41 13.25 16.90
N ILE A 339 29.14 13.48 17.24
CA ILE A 339 28.43 12.66 18.25
C ILE A 339 28.32 11.21 17.78
N LEU A 340 27.93 10.98 16.52
CA LEU A 340 27.79 9.63 15.95
C LEU A 340 29.15 8.91 15.81
N LEU A 341 30.20 9.60 15.36
CA LEU A 341 31.55 9.03 15.26
C LEU A 341 32.21 8.82 16.62
N ALA A 342 31.83 9.55 17.66
CA ALA A 342 32.35 9.35 19.01
C ALA A 342 31.91 8.00 19.60
N THR A 343 30.75 7.48 19.20
CA THR A 343 30.19 6.23 19.73
C THR A 343 30.52 5.01 18.89
N LEU A 344 30.92 5.18 17.62
CA LEU A 344 31.31 4.07 16.73
C LEU A 344 32.65 3.41 17.14
N PRO A 345 32.97 2.19 16.67
CA PRO A 345 34.32 1.65 16.79
C PRO A 345 35.35 2.53 16.06
N ALA A 346 36.56 2.67 16.59
CA ALA A 346 37.57 3.60 16.06
C ALA A 346 37.93 3.32 14.59
N GLY A 347 38.16 2.05 14.23
CA GLY A 347 38.45 1.66 12.84
C GLY A 347 37.30 1.98 11.87
N HIS A 348 36.04 1.81 12.31
CA HIS A 348 34.87 2.15 11.48
C HIS A 348 34.73 3.68 11.32
N ALA A 349 34.93 4.42 12.41
CA ALA A 349 34.93 5.88 12.38
C ALA A 349 36.06 6.44 11.50
N ALA A 350 37.24 5.82 11.52
CA ALA A 350 38.36 6.16 10.65
C ALA A 350 38.05 5.87 9.18
N ALA A 351 37.52 4.69 8.87
CA ALA A 351 37.14 4.33 7.50
C ALA A 351 36.12 5.31 6.90
N ILE A 352 35.10 5.70 7.66
CA ILE A 352 34.12 6.71 7.24
C ILE A 352 34.79 8.08 7.12
N SER A 353 35.60 8.47 8.11
CA SER A 353 36.31 9.77 8.09
C SER A 353 37.26 9.91 6.91
N ALA A 354 37.85 8.81 6.43
CA ALA A 354 38.72 8.78 5.26
C ALA A 354 37.98 9.10 3.95
N LYS A 355 36.66 8.88 3.92
CA LYS A 355 35.78 9.10 2.76
C LYS A 355 34.98 10.40 2.85
N LEU A 356 34.94 11.04 4.03
CA LEU A 356 34.30 12.34 4.20
C LEU A 356 35.05 13.45 3.46
N PRO A 357 34.34 14.52 3.04
CA PRO A 357 34.98 15.74 2.55
C PRO A 357 35.98 16.29 3.58
N PRO A 358 37.18 16.76 3.17
CA PRO A 358 38.26 17.09 4.10
C PRO A 358 37.87 18.20 5.09
N GLN A 359 37.14 19.22 4.64
CA GLN A 359 36.66 20.30 5.51
C GLN A 359 35.74 19.78 6.61
N GLN A 360 34.88 18.82 6.30
CA GLN A 360 33.94 18.24 7.26
C GLN A 360 34.63 17.25 8.19
N ALA A 361 35.53 16.40 7.68
CA ALA A 361 36.35 15.51 8.49
C ALA A 361 37.15 16.30 9.54
N THR A 362 37.79 17.39 9.14
CA THR A 362 38.50 18.32 10.05
C THR A 362 37.54 18.96 11.05
N ALA A 363 36.39 19.46 10.61
CA ALA A 363 35.39 20.05 11.50
C ALA A 363 34.85 19.05 12.54
N VAL A 364 34.71 17.78 12.17
CA VAL A 364 34.28 16.71 13.07
C VAL A 364 35.40 16.35 14.04
N LEU A 365 36.62 16.11 13.57
CA LEU A 365 37.78 15.83 14.42
C LEU A 365 38.02 16.94 15.45
N ALA A 366 37.80 18.21 15.07
CA ALA A 366 37.93 19.35 15.97
C ALA A 366 36.96 19.29 17.17
N ARG A 367 35.80 18.64 17.00
CA ARG A 367 34.71 18.54 17.99
C ARG A 367 34.79 17.26 18.83
N LEU A 368 35.50 16.24 18.39
CA LEU A 368 35.74 15.03 19.18
C LEU A 368 36.62 15.33 20.40
N SER A 369 36.53 14.51 21.45
CA SER A 369 37.49 14.55 22.56
C SER A 369 38.89 14.17 22.08
N ALA A 370 39.94 14.68 22.72
CA ALA A 370 41.32 14.45 22.27
C ALA A 370 41.71 12.96 22.23
N PRO A 371 41.35 12.13 23.24
CA PRO A 371 41.61 10.68 23.18
C PRO A 371 40.86 10.01 22.01
N ARG A 372 39.64 10.47 21.72
CA ARG A 372 38.82 9.89 20.65
C ARG A 372 39.33 10.29 19.26
N ALA A 373 39.70 11.56 19.07
CA ALA A 373 40.32 12.03 17.84
C ALA A 373 41.63 11.28 17.56
N MET A 374 42.45 11.06 18.59
CA MET A 374 43.68 10.26 18.49
C MET A 374 43.38 8.80 18.08
N ALA A 375 42.39 8.15 18.71
CA ALA A 375 42.00 6.79 18.33
C ALA A 375 41.55 6.68 16.86
N VAL A 376 40.84 7.69 16.34
CA VAL A 376 40.44 7.72 14.91
C VAL A 376 41.65 7.96 14.00
N LEU A 377 42.55 8.88 14.37
CA LEU A 377 43.76 9.19 13.59
C LEU A 377 44.74 8.01 13.53
N ASN A 378 44.81 7.21 14.59
CA ASN A 378 45.69 6.03 14.65
C ASN A 378 45.26 4.90 13.71
N GLU A 379 43.97 4.83 13.37
CA GLU A 379 43.41 3.85 12.44
C GLU A 379 43.43 4.35 10.98
N LEU A 380 43.75 5.63 10.76
CA LEU A 380 43.89 6.21 9.43
C LEU A 380 45.32 6.02 8.89
N PRO A 381 45.50 5.93 7.57
CA PRO A 381 46.84 5.97 6.97
C PRO A 381 47.58 7.26 7.38
N THR A 382 48.83 7.13 7.83
CA THR A 382 49.66 8.24 8.36
C THR A 382 49.65 9.51 7.49
N PRO A 383 49.76 9.43 6.14
CA PRO A 383 49.73 10.62 5.29
C PRO A 383 48.39 11.37 5.36
N GLN A 384 47.28 10.64 5.43
CA GLN A 384 45.94 11.23 5.45
C GLN A 384 45.64 11.86 6.83
N ALA A 385 46.02 11.20 7.90
CA ALA A 385 45.91 11.74 9.25
C ALA A 385 46.80 12.99 9.45
N ALA A 386 48.01 13.02 8.87
CA ALA A 386 48.86 14.21 8.87
C ALA A 386 48.19 15.39 8.16
N ILE A 387 47.56 15.17 7.00
CA ILE A 387 46.81 16.22 6.28
C ILE A 387 45.66 16.75 7.14
N LEU A 388 44.84 15.88 7.75
CA LEU A 388 43.73 16.31 8.60
C LEU A 388 44.21 17.11 9.81
N LEU A 389 45.31 16.69 10.45
CA LEU A 389 45.92 17.43 11.55
C LEU A 389 46.42 18.83 11.13
N THR A 390 46.85 19.01 9.88
CA THR A 390 47.34 20.33 9.40
C THR A 390 46.24 21.36 9.20
N GLU A 391 45.02 20.89 8.96
CA GLU A 391 43.83 21.73 8.77
C GLU A 391 43.11 22.02 10.10
N LEU A 392 43.46 21.33 11.18
CA LEU A 392 42.88 21.57 12.51
C LEU A 392 43.41 22.88 13.14
N PRO A 393 42.59 23.55 13.98
CA PRO A 393 43.07 24.67 14.78
C PRO A 393 44.23 24.26 15.69
N THR A 394 45.29 25.08 15.77
CA THR A 394 46.51 24.81 16.54
C THR A 394 46.24 24.33 17.98
N PRO A 395 45.35 24.97 18.77
CA PRO A 395 45.06 24.51 20.13
C PRO A 395 44.53 23.08 20.19
N ARG A 396 43.81 22.66 19.15
CA ARG A 396 43.27 21.31 19.07
C ARG A 396 44.32 20.29 18.66
N VAL A 397 45.20 20.64 17.72
CA VAL A 397 46.36 19.82 17.37
C VAL A 397 47.22 19.56 18.62
N MET A 398 47.48 20.61 19.41
CA MET A 398 48.21 20.51 20.68
C MET A 398 47.56 19.54 21.65
N ALA A 399 46.25 19.64 21.84
CA ALA A 399 45.52 18.75 22.73
C ALA A 399 45.53 17.28 22.26
N VAL A 400 45.53 17.03 20.95
CA VAL A 400 45.63 15.66 20.40
C VAL A 400 47.04 15.12 20.57
N LEU A 401 48.07 15.90 20.26
CA LEU A 401 49.48 15.53 20.44
C LEU A 401 49.83 15.27 21.92
N ALA A 402 49.24 16.03 22.84
CA ALA A 402 49.47 15.84 24.28
C ALA A 402 48.99 14.48 24.82
N VAL A 403 47.99 13.87 24.18
CA VAL A 403 47.45 12.55 24.56
C VAL A 403 48.09 11.42 23.73
N MET A 404 48.90 11.77 22.73
CA MET A 404 49.51 10.84 21.80
C MET A 404 50.89 10.37 22.30
N PRO A 405 51.27 9.10 22.08
CA PRO A 405 52.64 8.65 22.29
C PRO A 405 53.66 9.50 21.51
N THR A 406 54.84 9.70 22.09
CA THR A 406 55.91 10.54 21.51
C THR A 406 56.39 10.05 20.14
N GLU A 407 56.49 8.74 19.96
CA GLU A 407 56.89 8.13 18.68
C GLU A 407 55.88 8.43 17.56
N GLN A 408 54.59 8.27 17.84
CA GLN A 408 53.51 8.55 16.88
C GLN A 408 53.42 10.05 16.58
N SER A 409 53.60 10.90 17.59
CA SER A 409 53.64 12.35 17.42
C SER A 409 54.76 12.76 16.47
N ALA A 410 55.94 12.15 16.62
CA ALA A 410 57.08 12.40 15.72
C ALA A 410 56.78 11.93 14.28
N GLU A 411 56.13 10.78 14.11
CA GLU A 411 55.74 10.26 12.80
C GLU A 411 54.74 11.18 12.09
N PHE A 412 53.69 11.64 12.78
CA PHE A 412 52.73 12.58 12.20
C PHE A 412 53.40 13.90 11.85
N LEU A 413 54.21 14.47 12.76
CA LEU A 413 54.94 15.72 12.49
C LEU A 413 55.88 15.57 11.29
N ALA A 414 56.55 14.43 11.12
CA ALA A 414 57.44 14.18 9.98
C ALA A 414 56.70 14.24 8.64
N ASN A 415 55.44 13.80 8.62
CA ASN A 415 54.58 13.81 7.43
C ASN A 415 53.84 15.15 7.23
N MET A 416 53.97 16.12 8.14
CA MET A 416 53.35 17.45 8.00
C MET A 416 54.19 18.43 7.16
N PRO A 417 53.53 19.33 6.39
CA PRO A 417 54.19 20.46 5.76
C PRO A 417 54.98 21.30 6.77
N HIS A 418 56.15 21.80 6.35
CA HIS A 418 57.04 22.59 7.21
C HIS A 418 56.32 23.77 7.89
N ALA A 419 55.47 24.48 7.14
CA ALA A 419 54.71 25.61 7.66
C ALA A 419 53.72 25.25 8.78
N ALA A 420 53.20 24.01 8.81
CA ALA A 420 52.35 23.54 9.90
C ALA A 420 53.18 23.19 11.15
N ARG A 421 54.34 22.53 10.96
CA ARG A 421 55.28 22.23 12.05
C ARG A 421 55.78 23.48 12.77
N GLU A 422 56.14 24.52 12.03
CA GLU A 422 56.60 25.78 12.64
C GLU A 422 55.51 26.46 13.46
N ARG A 423 54.25 26.44 13.00
CA ARG A 423 53.09 26.96 13.75
C ARG A 423 52.90 26.25 15.09
N ILE A 424 52.99 24.92 15.08
CA ILE A 424 52.89 24.09 16.30
C ILE A 424 54.07 24.37 17.25
N ARG A 425 55.30 24.46 16.72
CA ARG A 425 56.49 24.77 17.52
C ARG A 425 56.42 26.15 18.17
N ALA A 426 55.99 27.17 17.42
CA ALA A 426 55.87 28.52 17.94
C ALA A 426 54.87 28.60 19.10
N GLU A 427 53.74 27.88 19.00
CA GLU A 427 52.72 27.82 20.05
C GLU A 427 53.22 27.10 21.31
N LEU A 428 53.95 25.99 21.16
CA LEU A 428 54.59 25.27 22.27
C LEU A 428 55.55 26.18 23.05
N GLN A 429 56.37 26.96 22.34
CA GLN A 429 57.30 27.90 22.97
C GLN A 429 56.59 29.05 23.70
N LEU A 430 55.37 29.40 23.31
CA LEU A 430 54.55 30.39 24.01
C LEU A 430 53.95 29.80 25.29
N GLN A 431 53.50 28.54 25.29
CA GLN A 431 52.99 27.86 26.48
C GLN A 431 54.06 27.60 27.55
N ASP A 432 55.29 27.29 27.15
CA ASP A 432 56.41 27.12 28.11
C ASP A 432 56.85 28.43 28.79
N ARG A 433 56.38 29.58 28.27
CA ARG A 433 56.72 30.93 28.77
C ARG A 433 55.62 31.56 29.61
N SER A 434 54.41 31.00 29.63
CA SER A 434 53.26 31.43 30.41
C SER A 434 53.09 30.59 31.66
#